data_AF-A0A6B3CH04-F1
#
_entry.id   AF-A0A6B3CH04-F1
#
_cell.length_a   1.000
_cell.length_b   1.000
_cell.length_c   1.000
_cell.angle_alpha   90.00
_cell.angle_beta   90.00
_cell.angle_gamma   90.00
#
_symmetry.space_group_name_H-M   'P 1'
#
loop_
_entity.id
_entity.type
_entity.pdbx_description
1 polymer ?
#
loop_
_entity_poly.entity_id
_entity_poly.type
_entity_poly.pdbx_seq_one_letter_code
_entity_poly.pdbx_strand_id
1 'polypeptide(L)' 'YESCCGRFHAGAAAAPSAEALMRSRYSAFVKGDAGYLLRTWHPRTRPARLDLDPGMRWTGLEILGTADG' A
#
# COMPACT_ATOMS: atom_id res chain seq x y z
N TYR A 1 -2.21 12.35 -6.54
CA TYR A 1 -1.38 11.35 -5.82
C TYR A 1 -0.91 11.88 -4.47
N GLU A 2 -0.25 13.04 -4.41
CA GLU A 2 0.40 13.57 -3.21
C GLU A 2 -0.53 13.71 -1.99
N SER A 3 -1.70 14.34 -2.17
CA SER A 3 -2.72 14.51 -1.12
C SER A 3 -3.48 13.23 -0.73
N CYS A 4 -3.29 12.13 -1.47
CA CYS A 4 -3.94 10.85 -1.23
C CYS A 4 -2.93 9.82 -0.70
N CYS A 5 -2.37 8.97 -1.55
CA CYS A 5 -1.40 7.94 -1.16
C CYS A 5 0.01 8.52 -0.90
N GLY A 6 0.38 9.61 -1.57
CA GLY A 6 1.73 10.16 -1.52
C GLY A 6 2.16 10.57 -0.11
N ARG A 7 1.29 11.21 0.67
CA ARG A 7 1.55 11.56 2.07
C ARG A 7 1.84 10.34 2.96
N PHE A 8 1.22 9.19 2.67
CA PHE A 8 1.46 7.96 3.42
C PHE A 8 2.79 7.31 3.02
N HIS A 9 3.10 7.28 1.71
CA HIS A 9 4.36 6.74 1.20
C HIS A 9 5.56 7.51 1.73
N ALA A 10 5.44 8.85 1.80
CA ALA A 10 6.43 9.76 2.36
C ALA A 10 6.55 9.66 3.90
N GLY A 11 5.65 8.93 4.58
CA GLY A 11 5.63 8.86 6.04
C GLY A 11 5.12 10.13 6.74
N ALA A 12 4.56 11.08 5.99
CA ALA A 12 4.01 12.33 6.53
C ALA A 12 2.67 12.13 7.28
N ALA A 13 2.00 11.00 7.04
CA ALA A 13 0.81 10.58 7.77
C ALA A 13 0.71 9.05 7.80
N ALA A 14 -0.01 8.51 8.77
CA ALA A 14 -0.47 7.11 8.76
C ALA A 14 -1.81 7.02 8.01
N ALA A 15 -2.08 5.86 7.39
CA ALA A 15 -3.39 5.59 6.83
C ALA A 15 -4.43 5.49 7.97
N PRO A 16 -5.50 6.31 7.96
CA PRO A 16 -6.44 6.38 9.08
C PRO A 16 -7.41 5.21 9.14
N SER A 17 -7.52 4.43 8.07
CA SER A 17 -8.45 3.32 7.92
C SER A 17 -7.80 2.13 7.21
N ALA A 18 -8.38 0.95 7.39
CA ALA A 18 -7.99 -0.24 6.63
C ALA A 18 -8.14 -0.01 5.12
N GLU A 19 -9.19 0.70 4.71
CA GLU A 19 -9.43 1.07 3.31
C GLU A 19 -8.34 1.98 2.75
N ALA A 20 -7.99 3.04 3.48
CA ALA A 20 -6.92 3.97 3.08
C ALA A 20 -5.57 3.24 3.01
N LEU A 21 -5.34 2.30 3.92
CA LEU A 21 -4.16 1.46 3.90
C LEU A 21 -4.15 0.55 2.65
N MET A 22 -5.29 -0.05 2.30
CA MET A 22 -5.41 -0.89 1.10
C MET A 22 -5.17 -0.08 -0.20
N ARG A 23 -5.79 1.10 -0.33
CA ARG A 23 -5.61 1.99 -1.50
C ARG A 23 -4.16 2.47 -1.65
N SER A 24 -3.53 2.82 -0.53
CA SER A 24 -2.12 3.24 -0.55
C SER A 24 -1.19 2.08 -0.88
N ARG A 25 -1.39 0.89 -0.30
CA ARG A 25 -0.61 -0.31 -0.64
C ARG A 25 -0.75 -0.70 -2.11
N TYR A 26 -1.96 -0.65 -2.68
CA TYR A 26 -2.15 -0.85 -4.11
C TYR A 26 -1.32 0.16 -4.93
N SER A 27 -1.37 1.44 -4.58
CA SER A 27 -0.58 2.47 -5.25
C SER A 27 0.93 2.24 -5.11
N ALA A 28 1.38 1.67 -3.98
CA ALA A 28 2.77 1.30 -3.78
C ALA A 28 3.18 0.12 -4.66
N PHE A 29 2.32 -0.88 -4.87
CA PHE A 29 2.56 -1.93 -5.86
C PHE A 29 2.70 -1.36 -7.28
N VAL A 30 1.81 -0.46 -7.69
CA VAL A 30 1.88 0.23 -9.00
C VAL A 30 3.21 1.00 -9.16
N LYS A 31 3.70 1.62 -8.09
CA LYS A 31 4.93 2.42 -8.10
C LYS A 31 6.22 1.62 -7.84
N GLY A 32 6.12 0.34 -7.52
CA GLY A 32 7.28 -0.46 -7.12
C GLY A 32 7.87 -0.09 -5.75
N ASP A 33 7.09 0.55 -4.86
CA ASP A 33 7.57 0.98 -3.53
C ASP A 33 7.52 -0.17 -2.51
N ALA A 34 8.45 -1.12 -2.66
CA ALA A 34 8.60 -2.26 -1.77
C ALA A 34 8.89 -1.84 -0.32
N GLY A 35 9.56 -0.70 -0.12
CA GLY A 35 9.87 -0.16 1.21
C GLY A 35 8.59 0.18 1.99
N TYR A 36 7.66 0.90 1.37
CA TYR A 36 6.36 1.19 1.99
C TYR A 36 5.55 -0.07 2.28
N LEU A 37 5.54 -1.01 1.34
CA LEU A 37 4.82 -2.29 1.49
C LEU A 37 5.35 -3.11 2.66
N LEU A 38 6.66 -3.14 2.88
CA LEU A 38 7.28 -3.79 4.03
C LEU A 38 7.01 -3.04 5.35
N ARG A 39 7.06 -1.70 5.36
CA ARG A 39 6.78 -0.92 6.58
C ARG A 39 5.35 -1.09 7.08
N THR A 40 4.40 -1.24 6.17
CA THR A 40 2.97 -1.37 6.48
C THR A 40 2.49 -2.81 6.61
N TRP A 41 3.40 -3.79 6.50
CA TRP A 41 3.07 -5.19 6.72
C TRP A 41 3.02 -5.49 8.21
N HIS A 42 2.04 -6.31 8.62
CA HIS A 42 1.98 -6.79 10.00
C HIS A 42 3.28 -7.52 10.40
N PRO A 43 3.93 -7.17 11.53
CA PRO A 43 5.27 -7.65 11.84
C PRO A 43 5.39 -9.18 11.96
N ARG A 44 4.34 -9.87 12.40
CA ARG A 44 4.33 -11.34 12.52
C ARG A 44 4.37 -12.11 11.20
N THR A 45 3.96 -11.50 10.10
CA THR A 45 3.85 -12.18 8.79
C THR A 45 4.65 -11.49 7.69
N ARG A 46 5.43 -10.47 8.05
CA ARG A 46 6.23 -9.69 7.12
C ARG A 46 7.44 -10.48 6.63
N PRO A 47 7.64 -10.64 5.31
CA PRO A 47 8.85 -11.25 4.79
C PRO A 47 10.07 -10.34 5.00
N ALA A 48 11.27 -10.91 5.08
CA ALA A 48 12.50 -10.13 5.22
C ALA A 48 12.79 -9.26 3.98
N ARG A 49 12.40 -9.74 2.79
CA ARG A 49 12.52 -9.03 1.52
C ARG A 49 11.24 -9.22 0.71
N LEU A 50 10.90 -8.21 -0.09
CA LEU A 50 9.77 -8.24 -1.01
C LEU A 50 10.28 -7.91 -2.41
N ASP A 51 10.19 -8.88 -3.31
CA ASP A 51 10.49 -8.72 -4.72
C ASP A 51 9.21 -8.54 -5.51
N LEU A 52 9.15 -7.46 -6.29
CA LEU A 52 8.03 -7.14 -7.16
C LEU A 52 8.39 -7.56 -8.58
N ASP A 53 7.49 -8.27 -9.24
CA ASP A 53 7.66 -8.66 -10.63
C ASP A 53 7.56 -7.43 -11.55
N PRO A 54 8.62 -7.06 -12.29
CA PRO A 54 8.60 -5.92 -13.21
C PRO A 54 7.67 -6.13 -14.42
N GLY A 55 7.29 -7.37 -14.72
CA GLY A 55 6.32 -7.70 -15.76
C GLY A 55 4.86 -7.53 -15.34
N MET A 56 4.59 -7.40 -14.03
CA MET A 56 3.24 -7.27 -13.50
C MET A 56 2.64 -5.90 -13.82
N ARG A 57 1.42 -5.90 -14.38
CA ARG A 57 0.67 -4.69 -14.70
C ARG A 57 -0.59 -4.57 -13.85
N TRP A 58 -0.61 -3.55 -13.00
CA TRP A 58 -1.75 -3.19 -12.18
C TRP A 58 -2.68 -2.24 -12.95
N THR A 59 -3.92 -2.65 -13.18
CA THR A 59 -4.85 -1.94 -14.09
C THR A 59 -5.96 -1.17 -13.37
N GLY A 60 -6.39 -1.64 -12.20
CA GLY A 60 -7.33 -0.93 -11.35
C GLY A 60 -7.44 -1.55 -9.96
N LEU A 61 -8.09 -0.84 -9.05
CA LEU A 61 -8.50 -1.33 -7.74
C LEU A 61 -9.98 -0.97 -7.54
N GLU A 62 -10.78 -1.99 -7.23
CA GLU A 62 -12.15 -1.83 -6.77
C GLU A 62 -12.26 -2.35 -5.33
N ILE A 63 -12.86 -1.56 -4.44
CA ILE A 63 -13.12 -1.96 -3.06
C ILE A 63 -14.61 -2.20 -2.94
N LEU A 64 -14.99 -3.46 -2.75
CA LEU A 64 -16.39 -3.89 -2.70
C LEU A 64 -17.04 -3.64 -1.33
N GLY A 65 -16.25 -3.47 -0.28
CA GLY A 65 -16.75 -3.19 1.07
C GLY A 65 -15.62 -3.02 2.07
N THR A 66 -15.97 -2.43 3.21
CA THR A 66 -15.10 -2.22 4.37
C THR A 66 -15.89 -2.52 5.65
N ALA A 67 -15.18 -2.84 6.72
CA ALA A 67 -15.73 -2.96 8.06
C ALA A 67 -14.86 -2.11 8.99
N ASP A 68 -15.49 -1.50 10.00
CA ASP A 68 -14.83 -0.71 11.06
C ASP A 68 -13.86 0.34 10.51
N GLY A 69 -14.44 1.28 9.73
CA GLY A 69 -13.75 2.35 8.98
C GLY A 69 -12.56 2.97 9.69
#